data_AF-F4SD77-F1
#
_entry.id   AF-F4SD77-F1
#
_cell.length_a   1.000
_cell.length_b   1.000
_cell.length_c   1.000
_cell.angle_alpha   90.00
_cell.angle_beta   90.00
_cell.angle_gamma   90.00
#
_symmetry.space_group_name_H-M   'P 1'
#
loop_
_entity.id
_entity.type
_entity.pdbx_description
1 polymer ?
#
loop_
_entity_poly.entity_id
_entity_poly.type
_entity_poly.pdbx_seq_one_letter_code
_entity_poly.pdbx_strand_id
1 'polypeptide(L)'
;SRSGVLCGARIKDQVTGEEFNIRAKGIINATGPFCDGIRKLDDPTIENIVAPSSGVHITLPSYYAPSHMGLIDPETSDGRVIFFLPWQGNAIAGTTDSPAPVQQDPLPKEEEIQWVLGEVRNYLSPELKVRRGDVLSAWCGLRPLVRNPAAKDSQSLVRNHMINVSPSGLLTIAGGKWTTYRAMAEETVDAAIDAFNLKPNGPCITTHLQLIGAHGWHKTLYIKLIQDFGLESEVAKHLTDNYGDRAWSVCALAEPTGNRWPVHGKRLDPSYPYLEEEVRYAVRNEYAVTPIDIIARRTRLSFLNAQASLEVLPRVIDIMAEELGWNHVQKETYFESSRDFLLSMGLPRSKTWLSLSDVRRGLLKKQTRDEGQIFSRAMFSPKELNQLRKEFADTDSNGDGMISPDDLEKALKHLNYGNVPKGTVETLVSEAQLNQPGLIDFSDFLDIASAAKEVSLSNTLQRFLSADSQQAGSIESQQQQQPDPVGPFAKESSGKESEQILRLFGVDQFQLKDQVVVHKVL
;
A
#
# COMPACT_ATOMS: atom_id res chain seq x y z
N SER A 1 -37.18 -5.89 19.49
CA SER A 1 -38.57 -5.54 19.09
C SER A 1 -39.47 -6.75 19.42
N ARG A 2 -40.79 -6.59 19.58
CA ARG A 2 -41.72 -7.71 19.91
C ARG A 2 -42.05 -8.63 18.72
N SER A 3 -41.58 -8.33 17.51
CA SER A 3 -41.96 -9.01 16.26
C SER A 3 -40.85 -9.84 15.62
N GLY A 4 -39.65 -9.92 16.20
CA GLY A 4 -38.49 -10.60 15.58
C GLY A 4 -37.91 -9.89 14.36
N VAL A 5 -38.46 -8.73 13.96
CA VAL A 5 -38.01 -7.92 12.81
C VAL A 5 -37.16 -6.75 13.29
N LEU A 6 -36.09 -6.46 12.53
CA LEU A 6 -35.21 -5.31 12.73
C LEU A 6 -35.97 -4.00 12.51
N CYS A 7 -35.70 -2.99 13.34
CA CYS A 7 -36.41 -1.70 13.30
C CYS A 7 -35.48 -0.49 13.47
N GLY A 8 -34.17 -0.73 13.45
CA GLY A 8 -33.16 0.28 13.75
C GLY A 8 -31.83 -0.34 14.18
N ALA A 9 -30.89 0.53 14.53
CA ALA A 9 -29.57 0.16 15.03
C ALA A 9 -29.19 1.08 16.21
N ARG A 10 -28.43 0.52 17.17
CA ARG A 10 -27.68 1.32 18.14
C ARG A 10 -26.31 1.57 17.54
N ILE A 11 -25.93 2.84 17.41
CA ILE A 11 -24.66 3.23 16.82
C ILE A 11 -23.82 4.01 17.82
N LYS A 12 -22.50 3.95 17.64
CA LYS A 12 -21.51 4.68 18.42
C LYS A 12 -20.75 5.61 17.49
N ASP A 13 -20.81 6.91 17.75
CA ASP A 13 -19.94 7.89 17.10
C ASP A 13 -18.49 7.61 17.51
N GLN A 14 -17.63 7.32 16.53
CA GLN A 14 -16.22 7.01 16.78
C GLN A 14 -15.37 8.25 17.09
N VAL A 15 -15.90 9.46 16.86
CA VAL A 15 -15.22 10.73 17.16
C VAL A 15 -15.52 11.17 18.59
N THR A 16 -16.80 11.19 18.98
CA THR A 16 -17.24 11.66 20.30
C THR A 16 -17.38 10.55 21.34
N GLY A 17 -17.55 9.30 20.89
CA GLY A 17 -17.85 8.15 21.74
C GLY A 17 -19.32 8.03 22.15
N GLU A 18 -20.17 8.98 21.77
CA GLU A 18 -21.60 8.98 22.10
C GLU A 18 -22.32 7.80 21.43
N GLU A 19 -23.26 7.19 22.17
CA GLU A 19 -24.11 6.12 21.66
C GLU A 19 -25.56 6.55 21.58
N PHE A 20 -26.21 6.28 20.44
CA PHE A 20 -27.61 6.61 20.23
C PHE A 20 -28.31 5.59 19.33
N ASN A 21 -29.64 5.62 19.37
CA ASN A 21 -30.48 4.70 18.60
C ASN A 21 -31.05 5.39 17.37
N ILE A 22 -30.92 4.76 16.20
CA ILE A 22 -31.58 5.17 14.97
C ILE A 22 -32.73 4.21 14.69
N ARG A 23 -33.91 4.74 14.36
CA ARG A 23 -35.03 3.96 13.84
C ARG A 23 -35.05 4.03 12.32
N ALA A 24 -35.25 2.88 11.67
CA ALA A 24 -35.30 2.78 10.22
C ALA A 24 -36.42 1.81 9.79
N LYS A 25 -36.98 2.03 8.59
CA LYS A 25 -37.97 1.14 7.98
C LYS A 25 -37.35 -0.17 7.44
N GLY A 26 -36.07 -0.10 7.08
CA GLY A 26 -35.28 -1.22 6.59
C GLY A 26 -33.80 -0.93 6.82
N ILE A 27 -32.99 -1.99 6.87
CA ILE A 27 -31.56 -1.92 7.13
C ILE A 27 -30.82 -2.64 6.00
N ILE A 28 -29.90 -1.93 5.36
CA ILE A 28 -29.02 -2.48 4.32
C ILE A 28 -27.60 -2.57 4.87
N ASN A 29 -27.05 -3.78 4.89
CA ASN A 29 -25.66 -4.07 5.19
C ASN A 29 -24.84 -4.08 3.90
N ALA A 30 -24.01 -3.05 3.73
CA ALA A 30 -23.10 -2.88 2.59
C ALA A 30 -21.66 -2.63 3.05
N THR A 31 -21.20 -3.37 4.07
CA THR A 31 -19.91 -3.15 4.75
C THR A 31 -18.74 -3.92 4.13
N GLY A 32 -18.85 -4.33 2.87
CA GLY A 32 -17.77 -4.96 2.10
C GLY A 32 -17.19 -6.20 2.82
N PRO A 33 -15.87 -6.27 3.08
CA PRO A 33 -15.27 -7.42 3.75
C PRO A 33 -15.75 -7.63 5.19
N PHE A 34 -16.39 -6.62 5.81
CA PHE A 34 -16.92 -6.69 7.17
C PHE A 34 -18.38 -7.18 7.23
N CYS A 35 -18.99 -7.57 6.10
CA CYS A 35 -20.42 -7.87 6.06
C CYS A 35 -20.83 -8.97 7.04
N ASP A 36 -19.99 -9.99 7.23
CA ASP A 36 -20.26 -11.11 8.14
C ASP A 36 -20.28 -10.67 9.61
N GLY A 37 -19.51 -9.65 9.99
CA GLY A 37 -19.58 -9.07 11.32
C GLY A 37 -20.97 -8.51 11.62
N ILE A 38 -21.56 -7.79 10.66
CA ILE A 38 -22.92 -7.25 10.79
C ILE A 38 -23.98 -8.35 10.72
N ARG A 39 -23.83 -9.32 9.81
CA ARG A 39 -24.78 -10.44 9.72
C ARG A 39 -24.82 -11.25 11.03
N LYS A 40 -23.70 -11.43 11.72
CA LYS A 40 -23.64 -12.17 13.00
C LYS A 40 -24.22 -11.41 14.18
N LEU A 41 -24.34 -10.07 14.09
CA LEU A 41 -25.13 -9.31 15.08
C LEU A 41 -26.63 -9.59 14.93
N ASP A 42 -27.07 -9.98 13.73
CA ASP A 42 -28.45 -10.37 13.45
C ASP A 42 -28.72 -11.84 13.83
N ASP A 43 -27.88 -12.76 13.35
CA ASP A 43 -27.94 -14.18 13.70
C ASP A 43 -26.51 -14.75 13.92
N PRO A 44 -26.11 -15.03 15.17
CA PRO A 44 -24.78 -15.55 15.49
C PRO A 44 -24.46 -16.94 14.91
N THR A 45 -25.47 -17.69 14.45
CA THR A 45 -25.30 -19.08 14.03
C THR A 45 -24.94 -19.26 12.56
N ILE A 46 -25.03 -18.19 11.76
CA ILE A 46 -24.77 -18.23 10.33
C ILE A 46 -23.28 -18.35 10.00
N GLU A 47 -23.01 -19.05 8.89
CA GLU A 47 -21.66 -19.13 8.33
C GLU A 47 -21.25 -17.84 7.61
N ASN A 48 -19.93 -17.63 7.54
CA ASN A 48 -19.34 -16.56 6.76
C ASN A 48 -19.59 -16.78 5.27
N ILE A 49 -20.05 -15.73 4.58
CA ILE A 49 -20.18 -15.75 3.12
C ILE A 49 -18.98 -15.10 2.43
N VAL A 50 -18.21 -14.27 3.14
CA VAL A 50 -17.02 -13.63 2.57
C VAL A 50 -15.77 -14.44 2.87
N ALA A 51 -14.97 -14.65 1.84
CA ALA A 51 -13.62 -15.18 1.88
C ALA A 51 -12.66 -14.07 1.45
N PRO A 52 -12.14 -13.26 2.39
CA PRO A 52 -11.32 -12.11 2.05
C PRO A 52 -9.98 -12.53 1.45
N SER A 53 -9.53 -11.77 0.45
CA SER A 53 -8.19 -11.91 -0.13
C SER A 53 -7.47 -10.56 -0.10
N SER A 54 -6.23 -10.54 0.37
CA SER A 54 -5.37 -9.37 0.35
C SER A 54 -4.73 -9.18 -1.02
N GLY A 55 -4.65 -7.93 -1.46
CA GLY A 55 -3.88 -7.54 -2.63
C GLY A 55 -2.99 -6.33 -2.34
N VAL A 56 -1.69 -6.52 -2.55
CA VAL A 56 -0.67 -5.49 -2.36
C VAL A 56 -0.39 -4.76 -3.68
N HIS A 57 -0.26 -3.45 -3.59
CA HIS A 57 0.34 -2.61 -4.64
C HIS A 57 1.50 -1.81 -4.05
N ILE A 58 2.46 -1.47 -4.90
CA ILE A 58 3.56 -0.56 -4.58
C ILE A 58 3.52 0.65 -5.51
N THR A 59 3.94 1.79 -4.99
CA THR A 59 4.18 2.99 -5.79
C THR A 59 5.68 3.23 -5.93
N LEU A 60 6.10 3.43 -7.18
CA LEU A 60 7.47 3.67 -7.61
C LEU A 60 7.58 5.04 -8.30
N PRO A 61 8.79 5.63 -8.39
CA PRO A 61 9.03 6.85 -9.15
C PRO A 61 8.56 6.74 -10.61
N SER A 62 8.14 7.87 -11.19
CA SER A 62 7.60 7.92 -12.56
C SER A 62 8.55 7.38 -13.63
N TYR A 63 9.86 7.43 -13.45
CA TYR A 63 10.79 6.92 -14.46
C TYR A 63 10.70 5.41 -14.68
N TYR A 64 9.98 4.69 -13.83
CA TYR A 64 9.70 3.27 -14.00
C TYR A 64 8.61 3.01 -15.05
N ALA A 65 7.65 3.91 -15.27
CA ALA A 65 6.56 3.71 -16.24
C ALA A 65 6.41 4.91 -17.22
N PRO A 66 6.17 4.68 -18.52
CA PRO A 66 5.84 5.76 -19.44
C PRO A 66 4.54 6.47 -19.01
N SER A 67 4.53 7.80 -19.07
CA SER A 67 3.41 8.64 -18.57
C SER A 67 2.05 8.40 -19.24
N HIS A 68 2.02 7.77 -20.43
CA HIS A 68 0.81 7.59 -21.24
C HIS A 68 0.59 6.13 -21.68
N MET A 69 1.24 5.17 -21.01
CA MET A 69 1.13 3.76 -21.35
C MET A 69 1.09 2.92 -20.07
N GLY A 70 0.05 2.11 -19.93
CA GLY A 70 0.00 1.05 -18.92
C GLY A 70 0.42 -0.27 -19.53
N LEU A 71 1.10 -1.10 -18.74
CA LEU A 71 1.43 -2.47 -19.07
C LEU A 71 0.58 -3.41 -18.20
N ILE A 72 0.11 -4.49 -18.83
CA ILE A 72 -0.49 -5.63 -18.16
C ILE A 72 0.29 -6.85 -18.55
N ASP A 73 0.71 -7.62 -17.55
CA ASP A 73 1.19 -8.97 -17.74
C ASP A 73 0.14 -9.94 -17.15
N PRO A 74 -0.54 -10.73 -18.00
CA PRO A 74 -1.58 -11.65 -17.57
C PRO A 74 -1.05 -13.00 -17.07
N GLU A 75 0.25 -13.28 -17.19
CA GLU A 75 0.85 -14.57 -16.87
C GLU A 75 2.23 -14.36 -16.24
N THR A 76 2.24 -13.85 -15.01
CA THR A 76 3.47 -13.68 -14.21
C THR A 76 4.16 -15.01 -13.93
N SER A 77 5.31 -14.98 -13.26
CA SER A 77 6.08 -16.17 -12.89
C SER A 77 5.29 -17.32 -12.23
N ASP A 78 4.14 -17.01 -11.63
CA ASP A 78 3.23 -17.95 -10.95
C ASP A 78 1.78 -17.91 -11.47
N GLY A 79 1.55 -17.33 -12.65
CA GLY A 79 0.25 -17.31 -13.34
C GLY A 79 -0.75 -16.27 -12.82
N ARG A 80 -0.30 -15.29 -12.01
CA ARG A 80 -1.10 -14.14 -11.59
C ARG A 80 -1.05 -13.04 -12.66
N VAL A 81 -1.91 -12.03 -12.45
CA VAL A 81 -1.96 -10.84 -13.30
C VAL A 81 -1.33 -9.67 -12.56
N ILE A 82 -0.37 -9.01 -13.19
CA ILE A 82 0.23 -7.77 -12.69
C ILE A 82 -0.02 -6.63 -13.68
N PHE A 83 -0.32 -5.48 -13.11
CA PHE A 83 -0.50 -4.20 -13.76
C PHE A 83 0.67 -3.31 -13.38
N PHE A 84 1.11 -2.54 -14.35
CA PHE A 84 2.12 -1.53 -14.18
C PHE A 84 1.69 -0.26 -14.90
N LEU A 85 1.21 0.72 -14.14
CA LEU A 85 0.43 1.83 -14.67
C LEU A 85 1.03 3.18 -14.24
N PRO A 86 1.07 4.20 -15.12
CA PRO A 86 1.33 5.56 -14.70
C PRO A 86 0.15 6.07 -13.85
N TRP A 87 0.45 6.65 -12.69
CA TRP A 87 -0.58 7.15 -11.78
C TRP A 87 -0.07 8.35 -10.98
N GLN A 88 -0.72 9.51 -11.15
CA GLN A 88 -0.47 10.73 -10.36
C GLN A 88 1.03 11.11 -10.26
N GLY A 89 1.72 11.14 -11.41
CA GLY A 89 3.15 11.48 -11.47
C GLY A 89 4.10 10.39 -10.97
N ASN A 90 3.60 9.17 -10.74
CA ASN A 90 4.33 7.99 -10.27
C ASN A 90 3.98 6.76 -11.12
N ALA A 91 4.55 5.61 -10.80
CA ALA A 91 4.21 4.31 -11.36
C ALA A 91 3.63 3.40 -10.27
N ILE A 92 2.44 2.84 -10.49
CA ILE A 92 1.85 1.84 -9.59
C ILE A 92 2.05 0.44 -10.17
N ALA A 93 2.52 -0.48 -9.34
CA ALA A 93 2.69 -1.89 -9.70
C ALA A 93 1.91 -2.80 -8.73
N GLY A 94 1.22 -3.80 -9.25
CA GLY A 94 0.45 -4.76 -8.47
C GLY A 94 -0.53 -5.57 -9.33
N THR A 95 -1.13 -6.63 -8.86
CA THR A 95 -1.40 -6.93 -7.45
C THR A 95 -1.08 -8.36 -7.10
N THR A 96 -0.85 -8.61 -5.81
CA THR A 96 -0.91 -9.96 -5.25
C THR A 96 -2.35 -10.40 -4.96
N ASP A 97 -2.52 -11.67 -4.65
CA ASP A 97 -3.78 -12.28 -4.23
C ASP A 97 -3.49 -13.40 -3.23
N SER A 98 -3.74 -13.14 -1.95
CA SER A 98 -3.42 -14.04 -0.84
C SER A 98 -4.58 -14.11 0.14
N PRO A 99 -5.01 -15.28 0.63
CA PRO A 99 -6.03 -15.37 1.68
C PRO A 99 -5.63 -14.54 2.91
N ALA A 100 -6.58 -13.76 3.44
CA ALA A 100 -6.31 -12.85 4.55
C ALA A 100 -7.49 -12.76 5.53
N PRO A 101 -7.23 -12.53 6.83
CA PRO A 101 -8.28 -12.20 7.78
C PRO A 101 -8.86 -10.81 7.51
N VAL A 102 -10.11 -10.59 7.92
CA VAL A 102 -10.73 -9.25 7.88
C VAL A 102 -10.07 -8.36 8.92
N GLN A 103 -9.49 -7.25 8.47
CA GLN A 103 -8.82 -6.24 9.29
C GLN A 103 -9.06 -4.85 8.68
N GLN A 104 -9.06 -3.80 9.51
CA GLN A 104 -9.32 -2.43 9.09
C GLN A 104 -8.20 -1.87 8.22
N ASP A 105 -6.96 -1.99 8.70
CA ASP A 105 -5.76 -1.47 8.04
C ASP A 105 -4.77 -2.62 7.79
N PRO A 106 -5.05 -3.51 6.82
CA PRO A 106 -4.17 -4.65 6.53
C PRO A 106 -2.78 -4.16 6.10
N LEU A 107 -1.74 -4.79 6.63
CA LEU A 107 -0.36 -4.43 6.30
C LEU A 107 0.08 -5.16 5.02
N PRO A 108 0.78 -4.47 4.09
CA PRO A 108 1.47 -5.14 2.99
C PRO A 108 2.61 -5.99 3.56
N LYS A 109 2.71 -7.25 3.14
CA LYS A 109 3.81 -8.14 3.55
C LYS A 109 5.06 -7.85 2.74
N GLU A 110 6.23 -7.95 3.36
CA GLU A 110 7.50 -7.66 2.67
C GLU A 110 7.76 -8.67 1.55
N GLU A 111 7.35 -9.94 1.71
CA GLU A 111 7.48 -10.95 0.67
C GLU A 111 6.64 -10.60 -0.57
N GLU A 112 5.46 -10.02 -0.39
CA GLU A 112 4.59 -9.56 -1.47
C GLU A 112 5.16 -8.33 -2.19
N ILE A 113 5.77 -7.41 -1.44
CA ILE A 113 6.48 -6.25 -2.00
C ILE A 113 7.67 -6.70 -2.86
N GLN A 114 8.50 -7.61 -2.34
CA GLN A 114 9.65 -8.15 -3.06
C GLN A 114 9.23 -8.92 -4.31
N TRP A 115 8.14 -9.67 -4.24
CA TRP A 115 7.58 -10.35 -5.40
C TRP A 115 7.18 -9.35 -6.50
N VAL A 116 6.43 -8.29 -6.17
CA VAL A 116 6.05 -7.25 -7.15
C VAL A 116 7.30 -6.58 -7.77
N LEU A 117 8.32 -6.27 -6.96
CA LEU A 117 9.58 -5.72 -7.47
C LEU A 117 10.32 -6.70 -8.41
N GLY A 118 10.27 -7.99 -8.10
CA GLY A 118 10.81 -9.07 -8.94
C GLY A 118 10.14 -9.11 -10.30
N GLU A 119 8.80 -9.10 -10.33
CA GLU A 119 8.05 -9.09 -11.59
C GLU A 119 8.33 -7.82 -12.41
N VAL A 120 8.34 -6.64 -11.78
CA VAL A 120 8.65 -5.38 -12.47
C VAL A 120 10.04 -5.41 -13.13
N ARG A 121 11.03 -6.06 -12.50
CA ARG A 121 12.40 -6.16 -13.03
C ARG A 121 12.45 -6.88 -14.39
N ASN A 122 11.55 -7.83 -14.63
CA ASN A 122 11.53 -8.62 -15.86
C ASN A 122 11.17 -7.79 -17.12
N TYR A 123 10.58 -6.60 -16.93
CA TYR A 123 10.10 -5.74 -18.03
C TYR A 123 10.97 -4.50 -18.26
N LEU A 124 12.03 -4.32 -17.48
CA LEU A 124 12.91 -3.15 -17.57
C LEU A 124 14.25 -3.53 -18.17
N SER A 125 14.96 -2.54 -18.71
CA SER A 125 16.34 -2.72 -19.16
C SER A 125 17.19 -3.29 -18.00
N PRO A 126 18.08 -4.27 -18.25
CA PRO A 126 18.99 -4.81 -17.23
C PRO A 126 19.84 -3.75 -16.52
N GLU A 127 20.08 -2.60 -17.16
CA GLU A 127 20.81 -1.46 -16.56
C GLU A 127 20.00 -0.75 -15.45
N LEU A 128 18.67 -0.88 -15.45
CA LEU A 128 17.79 -0.29 -14.44
C LEU A 128 17.65 -1.23 -13.24
N LYS A 129 18.46 -0.99 -12.21
CA LYS A 129 18.37 -1.69 -10.92
C LYS A 129 17.09 -1.25 -10.17
N VAL A 130 16.05 -2.10 -10.16
CA VAL A 130 14.82 -1.95 -9.35
C VAL A 130 15.09 -2.29 -7.89
N ARG A 131 14.88 -1.34 -6.98
CA ARG A 131 15.26 -1.48 -5.56
C ARG A 131 14.07 -1.34 -4.63
N ARG A 132 14.17 -1.99 -3.47
CA ARG A 132 13.24 -1.77 -2.36
C ARG A 132 13.19 -0.33 -1.87
N GLY A 133 14.32 0.39 -1.96
CA GLY A 133 14.43 1.80 -1.62
C GLY A 133 13.71 2.76 -2.56
N ASP A 134 13.36 2.31 -3.77
CA ASP A 134 12.57 3.11 -4.71
C ASP A 134 11.06 3.04 -4.38
N VAL A 135 10.63 2.13 -3.50
CA VAL A 135 9.23 2.03 -3.10
C VAL A 135 8.85 3.23 -2.24
N LEU A 136 8.05 4.14 -2.80
CA LEU A 136 7.58 5.35 -2.14
C LEU A 136 6.44 5.05 -1.15
N SER A 137 5.63 4.05 -1.47
CA SER A 137 4.57 3.51 -0.61
C SER A 137 4.27 2.07 -1.01
N ALA A 138 3.71 1.30 -0.08
CA ALA A 138 3.16 -0.02 -0.33
C ALA A 138 1.86 -0.15 0.45
N TRP A 139 0.80 -0.63 -0.16
CA TRP A 139 -0.50 -0.67 0.51
C TRP A 139 -1.27 -1.91 0.12
N CYS A 140 -2.16 -2.32 1.03
CA CYS A 140 -2.92 -3.55 0.92
C CYS A 140 -4.42 -3.25 1.01
N GLY A 141 -5.21 -3.93 0.19
CA GLY A 141 -6.66 -3.90 0.27
C GLY A 141 -7.24 -5.31 0.38
N LEU A 142 -8.41 -5.43 1.01
CA LEU A 142 -9.15 -6.69 1.10
C LEU A 142 -10.24 -6.76 0.03
N ARG A 143 -10.21 -7.82 -0.79
CA ARG A 143 -11.24 -8.18 -1.75
C ARG A 143 -12.33 -8.99 -1.03
N PRO A 144 -13.60 -8.56 -1.04
CA PRO A 144 -14.68 -9.31 -0.42
C PRO A 144 -15.20 -10.42 -1.35
N LEU A 145 -14.41 -11.47 -1.58
CA LEU A 145 -14.87 -12.58 -2.44
C LEU A 145 -16.01 -13.33 -1.75
N VAL A 146 -17.06 -13.68 -2.49
CA VAL A 146 -18.28 -14.27 -1.91
C VAL A 146 -18.39 -15.75 -2.25
N ARG A 147 -18.73 -16.56 -1.26
CA ARG A 147 -19.16 -17.95 -1.41
C ARG A 147 -20.68 -17.98 -1.47
N ASN A 148 -21.24 -18.82 -2.34
CA ASN A 148 -22.68 -19.01 -2.37
C ASN A 148 -23.09 -19.96 -1.22
N PRO A 149 -23.84 -19.50 -0.19
CA PRO A 149 -24.27 -20.37 0.90
C PRO A 149 -25.27 -21.46 0.45
N ALA A 150 -25.89 -21.32 -0.73
CA ALA A 150 -26.80 -22.31 -1.29
C ALA A 150 -26.11 -23.33 -2.24
N ALA A 151 -24.83 -23.15 -2.56
CA ALA A 151 -24.10 -24.10 -3.40
C ALA A 151 -23.72 -25.35 -2.59
N LYS A 152 -23.98 -26.54 -3.14
CA LYS A 152 -23.58 -27.83 -2.54
C LYS A 152 -22.05 -27.99 -2.43
N ASP A 153 -21.30 -27.19 -3.19
CA ASP A 153 -19.84 -27.18 -3.21
C ASP A 153 -19.35 -25.82 -2.65
N SER A 154 -18.88 -25.86 -1.40
CA SER A 154 -18.50 -24.69 -0.58
C SER A 154 -17.29 -23.92 -1.12
N GLN A 155 -16.67 -24.41 -2.19
CA GLN A 155 -15.50 -23.83 -2.87
C GLN A 155 -15.86 -22.97 -4.09
N SER A 156 -17.12 -22.98 -4.56
CA SER A 156 -17.52 -22.20 -5.74
C SER A 156 -17.70 -20.71 -5.40
N LEU A 157 -16.65 -19.91 -5.64
CA LEU A 157 -16.70 -18.45 -5.51
C LEU A 157 -17.66 -17.84 -6.54
N VAL A 158 -18.62 -17.05 -6.06
CA VAL A 158 -19.46 -16.22 -6.91
C VAL A 158 -18.62 -15.04 -7.36
N ARG A 159 -18.33 -14.96 -8.66
CA ARG A 159 -17.57 -13.85 -9.24
C ARG A 159 -18.35 -12.52 -9.30
N ASN A 160 -19.66 -12.56 -9.03
CA ASN A 160 -20.58 -11.41 -9.00
C ASN A 160 -20.91 -10.98 -7.55
N HIS A 161 -21.71 -9.93 -7.40
CA HIS A 161 -22.31 -9.58 -6.11
C HIS A 161 -23.48 -10.51 -5.76
N MET A 162 -23.83 -10.56 -4.49
CA MET A 162 -24.97 -11.28 -3.94
C MET A 162 -25.81 -10.33 -3.11
N ILE A 163 -27.14 -10.45 -3.23
CA ILE A 163 -28.13 -9.77 -2.39
C ILE A 163 -28.93 -10.84 -1.64
N ASN A 164 -29.04 -10.70 -0.32
CA ASN A 164 -29.79 -11.62 0.53
C ASN A 164 -30.57 -10.86 1.60
N VAL A 165 -31.76 -11.34 1.98
CA VAL A 165 -32.58 -10.78 3.06
C VAL A 165 -32.75 -11.83 4.15
N SER A 166 -32.33 -11.52 5.38
CA SER A 166 -32.48 -12.43 6.51
C SER A 166 -33.93 -12.53 7.00
N PRO A 167 -34.29 -13.56 7.79
CA PRO A 167 -35.64 -13.68 8.36
C PRO A 167 -36.06 -12.49 9.25
N SER A 168 -35.10 -11.78 9.85
CA SER A 168 -35.35 -10.57 10.64
C SER A 168 -35.47 -9.30 9.78
N GLY A 169 -35.24 -9.40 8.47
CA GLY A 169 -35.30 -8.29 7.52
C GLY A 169 -33.97 -7.57 7.28
N LEU A 170 -32.81 -8.15 7.61
CA LEU A 170 -31.52 -7.55 7.23
C LEU A 170 -31.24 -7.80 5.74
N LEU A 171 -31.23 -6.75 4.92
CA LEU A 171 -30.79 -6.87 3.54
C LEU A 171 -29.27 -6.73 3.49
N THR A 172 -28.55 -7.69 2.93
CA THR A 172 -27.09 -7.66 2.76
C THR A 172 -26.72 -7.69 1.30
N ILE A 173 -25.83 -6.79 0.88
CA ILE A 173 -25.07 -6.89 -0.36
C ILE A 173 -23.62 -7.25 -0.06
N ALA A 174 -23.10 -8.28 -0.71
CA ALA A 174 -21.71 -8.72 -0.58
C ALA A 174 -21.08 -8.97 -1.96
N GLY A 175 -19.76 -8.81 -2.05
CA GLY A 175 -19.02 -9.02 -3.29
C GLY A 175 -19.10 -7.86 -4.27
N GLY A 176 -19.00 -8.19 -5.55
CA GLY A 176 -19.04 -7.20 -6.62
C GLY A 176 -17.71 -6.52 -6.93
N LYS A 177 -17.76 -5.54 -7.85
CA LYS A 177 -16.60 -4.79 -8.31
C LYS A 177 -16.87 -3.30 -8.27
N TRP A 178 -15.82 -2.51 -8.08
CA TRP A 178 -15.92 -1.05 -8.16
C TRP A 178 -16.54 -0.60 -9.50
N THR A 179 -16.17 -1.23 -10.62
CA THR A 179 -16.68 -0.86 -11.94
C THR A 179 -18.19 -1.04 -12.11
N THR A 180 -18.83 -1.90 -11.30
CA THR A 180 -20.26 -2.19 -11.38
C THR A 180 -21.08 -1.54 -10.27
N TYR A 181 -20.49 -0.67 -9.45
CA TYR A 181 -21.12 -0.15 -8.21
C TYR A 181 -22.51 0.45 -8.43
N ARG A 182 -22.72 1.19 -9.52
CA ARG A 182 -24.01 1.84 -9.82
C ARG A 182 -25.11 0.81 -10.08
N ALA A 183 -24.83 -0.19 -10.92
CA ALA A 183 -25.78 -1.25 -11.22
C ALA A 183 -26.09 -2.10 -9.97
N MET A 184 -25.05 -2.40 -9.17
CA MET A 184 -25.23 -3.10 -7.89
C MET A 184 -26.09 -2.31 -6.91
N ALA A 185 -25.92 -0.99 -6.85
CA ALA A 185 -26.73 -0.12 -6.01
C ALA A 185 -28.20 -0.08 -6.46
N GLU A 186 -28.44 -0.01 -7.77
CA GLU A 186 -29.79 -0.08 -8.36
C GLU A 186 -30.50 -1.39 -7.98
N GLU A 187 -29.88 -2.55 -8.25
CA GLU A 187 -30.44 -3.86 -7.87
C GLU A 187 -30.67 -3.99 -6.36
N THR A 188 -29.78 -3.44 -5.53
CA THR A 188 -29.92 -3.44 -4.07
C THR A 188 -31.10 -2.59 -3.61
N VAL A 189 -31.30 -1.43 -4.23
CA VAL A 189 -32.43 -0.53 -3.90
C VAL A 189 -33.74 -1.14 -4.36
N ASP A 190 -33.78 -1.80 -5.52
CA ASP A 190 -34.96 -2.54 -5.99
C ASP A 190 -35.34 -3.65 -5.01
N ALA A 191 -34.38 -4.46 -4.58
CA ALA A 191 -34.61 -5.48 -3.54
C ALA A 191 -35.05 -4.87 -2.21
N ALA A 192 -34.55 -3.70 -1.84
CA ALA A 192 -34.97 -2.99 -0.62
C ALA A 192 -36.40 -2.44 -0.72
N ILE A 193 -36.83 -2.01 -1.91
CA ILE A 193 -38.20 -1.55 -2.15
C ILE A 193 -39.19 -2.69 -1.87
N ASP A 194 -38.91 -3.87 -2.40
CA ASP A 194 -39.73 -5.05 -2.21
C ASP A 194 -39.68 -5.54 -0.75
N ALA A 195 -38.47 -5.73 -0.20
CA ALA A 195 -38.28 -6.27 1.15
C ALA A 195 -38.89 -5.41 2.26
N PHE A 196 -38.87 -4.08 2.09
CA PHE A 196 -39.34 -3.14 3.10
C PHE A 196 -40.67 -2.45 2.74
N ASN A 197 -41.33 -2.90 1.65
CA ASN A 197 -42.58 -2.36 1.14
C ASN A 197 -42.53 -0.81 1.00
N LEU A 198 -41.45 -0.33 0.38
CA LEU A 198 -41.24 1.10 0.13
C LEU A 198 -42.04 1.55 -1.10
N LYS A 199 -42.34 2.86 -1.17
CA LYS A 199 -43.09 3.46 -2.27
C LYS A 199 -42.24 4.57 -2.91
N PRO A 200 -41.43 4.26 -3.93
CA PRO A 200 -40.63 5.28 -4.60
C PRO A 200 -41.52 6.25 -5.39
N ASN A 201 -41.05 7.49 -5.56
CA ASN A 201 -41.78 8.53 -6.31
C ASN A 201 -41.60 8.42 -7.84
N GLY A 202 -40.68 7.57 -8.31
CA GLY A 202 -40.35 7.43 -9.73
C GLY A 202 -39.29 6.34 -9.96
N PRO A 203 -38.89 6.12 -11.22
CA PRO A 203 -37.87 5.13 -11.57
C PRO A 203 -36.48 5.58 -11.13
N CYS A 204 -35.52 4.65 -11.18
CA CYS A 204 -34.11 4.96 -10.99
C CYS A 204 -33.60 5.91 -12.08
N ILE A 205 -32.91 6.98 -11.68
CA ILE A 205 -32.34 7.99 -12.60
C ILE A 205 -30.80 8.03 -12.58
N THR A 206 -30.16 7.12 -11.85
CA THR A 206 -28.72 7.19 -11.54
C THR A 206 -27.83 7.08 -12.76
N THR A 207 -28.31 6.49 -13.86
CA THR A 207 -27.59 6.40 -15.14
C THR A 207 -27.27 7.77 -15.75
N HIS A 208 -28.10 8.78 -15.47
CA HIS A 208 -27.94 10.14 -16.01
C HIS A 208 -27.61 11.17 -14.93
N LEU A 209 -27.51 10.75 -13.67
CA LEU A 209 -27.19 11.63 -12.56
C LEU A 209 -25.69 11.94 -12.57
N GLN A 210 -25.35 13.21 -12.82
CA GLN A 210 -23.97 13.67 -12.70
C GLN A 210 -23.55 13.74 -11.23
N LEU A 211 -22.37 13.20 -10.91
CA LEU A 211 -21.79 13.32 -9.58
C LEU A 211 -21.35 14.76 -9.30
N ILE A 212 -21.22 15.09 -8.01
CA ILE A 212 -20.74 16.40 -7.55
C ILE A 212 -19.36 16.67 -8.18
N GLY A 213 -19.16 17.89 -8.67
CA GLY A 213 -17.95 18.30 -9.40
C GLY A 213 -18.05 18.16 -10.93
N ALA A 214 -18.98 17.35 -11.47
CA ALA A 214 -19.01 17.08 -12.91
C ALA A 214 -19.73 18.13 -13.77
N HIS A 215 -20.59 18.98 -13.19
CA HIS A 215 -21.55 19.80 -13.94
C HIS A 215 -20.87 20.90 -14.77
N GLY A 216 -19.81 21.52 -14.24
CA GLY A 216 -19.04 22.59 -14.90
C GLY A 216 -17.64 22.19 -15.37
N TRP A 217 -17.31 20.89 -15.35
CA TRP A 217 -15.97 20.44 -15.74
C TRP A 217 -15.78 20.44 -17.26
N HIS A 218 -14.60 20.90 -17.71
CA HIS A 218 -14.15 20.77 -19.08
C HIS A 218 -12.61 20.77 -19.15
N LYS A 219 -12.02 20.18 -20.20
CA LYS A 219 -10.56 19.95 -20.32
C LYS A 219 -9.67 21.18 -20.13
N THR A 220 -10.17 22.37 -20.45
CA THR A 220 -9.45 23.64 -20.34
C THR A 220 -9.75 24.44 -19.06
N LEU A 221 -10.49 23.86 -18.10
CA LEU A 221 -10.92 24.56 -16.89
C LEU A 221 -9.74 25.07 -16.07
N TYR A 222 -8.65 24.30 -16.03
CA TYR A 222 -7.44 24.65 -15.29
C TYR A 222 -6.83 25.98 -15.75
N ILE A 223 -7.00 26.35 -17.04
CA ILE A 223 -6.50 27.62 -17.59
C ILE A 223 -7.19 28.80 -16.90
N LYS A 224 -8.50 28.69 -16.65
CA LYS A 224 -9.25 29.74 -15.96
C LYS A 224 -8.80 29.88 -14.51
N LEU A 225 -8.52 28.77 -13.82
CA LEU A 225 -7.99 28.82 -12.46
C LEU A 225 -6.61 29.50 -12.40
N ILE A 226 -5.75 29.26 -13.39
CA ILE A 226 -4.46 29.95 -13.51
C ILE A 226 -4.66 31.46 -13.72
N GLN A 227 -5.58 31.85 -14.61
CA GLN A 227 -5.82 33.25 -14.95
C GLN A 227 -6.43 34.04 -13.78
N ASP A 228 -7.35 33.43 -13.04
CA ASP A 228 -8.12 34.12 -12.01
C ASP A 228 -7.42 34.12 -10.64
N PHE A 229 -6.65 33.06 -10.33
CA PHE A 229 -5.99 32.90 -9.02
C PHE A 229 -4.45 32.91 -9.08
N GLY A 230 -3.84 32.89 -10.28
CA GLY A 230 -2.38 32.88 -10.42
C GLY A 230 -1.72 31.61 -9.89
N LEU A 231 -2.33 30.45 -10.12
CA LEU A 231 -1.83 29.13 -9.68
C LEU A 231 -0.76 28.57 -10.63
N GLU A 232 0.08 27.68 -10.11
CA GLU A 232 0.93 26.84 -10.96
C GLU A 232 0.10 25.90 -11.84
N SER A 233 0.61 25.60 -13.03
CA SER A 233 -0.13 24.81 -14.02
C SER A 233 -0.46 23.39 -13.55
N GLU A 234 0.46 22.76 -12.82
CA GLU A 234 0.29 21.42 -12.27
C GLU A 234 -0.80 21.39 -11.19
N VAL A 235 -0.76 22.36 -10.26
CA VAL A 235 -1.77 22.53 -9.21
C VAL A 235 -3.15 22.78 -9.81
N ALA A 236 -3.26 23.68 -10.79
CA ALA A 236 -4.55 23.97 -11.42
C ALA A 236 -5.15 22.73 -12.10
N LYS A 237 -4.32 21.91 -12.77
CA LYS A 237 -4.77 20.64 -13.38
C LYS A 237 -5.21 19.64 -12.32
N HIS A 238 -4.39 19.45 -11.29
CA HIS A 238 -4.71 18.59 -10.14
C HIS A 238 -6.08 18.93 -9.54
N LEU A 239 -6.33 20.23 -9.28
CA LEU A 239 -7.59 20.67 -8.70
C LEU A 239 -8.77 20.38 -9.64
N THR A 240 -8.64 20.66 -10.94
CA THR A 240 -9.75 20.40 -11.88
C THR A 240 -10.00 18.92 -12.11
N ASP A 241 -8.95 18.09 -12.09
CA ASP A 241 -9.08 16.65 -12.32
C ASP A 241 -9.67 15.93 -11.11
N ASN A 242 -9.42 16.43 -9.89
CA ASN A 242 -9.94 15.84 -8.65
C ASN A 242 -11.26 16.43 -8.18
N TYR A 243 -11.45 17.75 -8.26
CA TYR A 243 -12.64 18.44 -7.75
C TYR A 243 -13.63 18.84 -8.83
N GLY A 244 -13.26 18.73 -10.11
CA GLY A 244 -14.09 19.19 -11.20
C GLY A 244 -14.40 20.68 -11.07
N ASP A 245 -15.68 21.04 -11.15
CA ASP A 245 -16.16 22.41 -10.95
C ASP A 245 -16.06 22.91 -9.49
N ARG A 246 -15.83 22.02 -8.51
CA ARG A 246 -15.61 22.43 -7.12
C ARG A 246 -14.22 23.04 -6.91
N ALA A 247 -13.31 22.89 -7.87
CA ALA A 247 -11.98 23.50 -7.82
C ALA A 247 -12.06 25.03 -7.59
N TRP A 248 -13.08 25.71 -8.11
CA TRP A 248 -13.34 27.13 -7.83
C TRP A 248 -13.53 27.41 -6.34
N SER A 249 -14.28 26.55 -5.65
CA SER A 249 -14.54 26.69 -4.22
C SER A 249 -13.30 26.41 -3.38
N VAL A 250 -12.44 25.50 -3.83
CA VAL A 250 -11.13 25.27 -3.21
C VAL A 250 -10.25 26.51 -3.38
N CYS A 251 -10.13 27.03 -4.61
CA CYS A 251 -9.30 28.21 -4.91
C CYS A 251 -9.78 29.47 -4.19
N ALA A 252 -11.09 29.61 -3.96
CA ALA A 252 -11.66 30.74 -3.23
C ALA A 252 -11.25 30.80 -1.75
N LEU A 253 -10.71 29.71 -1.20
CA LEU A 253 -10.15 29.67 0.15
C LEU A 253 -8.68 30.10 0.19
N ALA A 254 -8.04 30.30 -0.95
CA ALA A 254 -6.61 30.56 -1.03
C ALA A 254 -6.26 31.99 -0.64
N GLU A 255 -5.27 32.11 0.24
CA GLU A 255 -4.65 33.39 0.57
C GLU A 255 -3.45 33.64 -0.35
N PRO A 256 -3.09 34.92 -0.60
CA PRO A 256 -1.88 35.25 -1.33
C PRO A 256 -0.63 34.63 -0.70
N THR A 257 0.22 33.99 -1.51
CA THR A 257 1.44 33.33 -1.02
C THR A 257 2.53 34.31 -0.56
N GLY A 258 2.41 35.60 -0.96
CA GLY A 258 3.45 36.61 -0.81
C GLY A 258 4.55 36.54 -1.87
N ASN A 259 4.54 35.54 -2.77
CA ASN A 259 5.48 35.43 -3.87
C ASN A 259 4.96 36.16 -5.12
N ARG A 260 5.89 36.48 -6.04
CA ARG A 260 5.52 36.99 -7.38
C ARG A 260 4.73 35.94 -8.16
N TRP A 261 5.12 34.68 -8.02
CA TRP A 261 4.47 33.52 -8.62
C TRP A 261 4.82 32.27 -7.80
N PRO A 262 3.87 31.33 -7.59
CA PRO A 262 2.43 31.50 -7.82
C PRO A 262 1.83 32.55 -6.87
N VAL A 263 0.77 33.23 -7.32
CA VAL A 263 0.11 34.30 -6.54
C VAL A 263 -0.68 33.67 -5.39
N HIS A 264 -1.37 32.56 -5.62
CA HIS A 264 -2.13 31.79 -4.63
C HIS A 264 -1.73 30.29 -4.69
N GLY A 265 -2.19 29.51 -3.72
CA GLY A 265 -1.99 28.06 -3.70
C GLY A 265 -0.70 27.66 -3.01
N LYS A 266 -0.75 27.59 -1.68
CA LYS A 266 0.38 27.14 -0.88
C LYS A 266 0.37 25.61 -0.78
N ARG A 267 1.35 24.97 -1.41
CA ARG A 267 1.50 23.51 -1.38
C ARG A 267 1.78 23.00 0.05
N LEU A 268 1.21 21.84 0.39
CA LEU A 268 1.52 21.08 1.61
C LEU A 268 2.95 20.52 1.57
N ASP A 269 3.34 19.96 0.42
CA ASP A 269 4.70 19.54 0.10
C ASP A 269 5.11 20.12 -1.26
N PRO A 270 6.32 20.69 -1.42
CA PRO A 270 6.75 21.26 -2.70
C PRO A 270 6.70 20.29 -3.88
N SER A 271 6.88 18.99 -3.63
CA SER A 271 6.98 17.93 -4.65
C SER A 271 5.62 17.43 -5.13
N TYR A 272 4.53 17.82 -4.47
CA TYR A 272 3.17 17.37 -4.80
C TYR A 272 2.23 18.55 -5.01
N PRO A 273 1.22 18.43 -5.88
CA PRO A 273 0.33 19.55 -6.23
C PRO A 273 -0.76 19.82 -5.18
N TYR A 274 -0.66 19.24 -3.97
CA TYR A 274 -1.67 19.33 -2.93
C TYR A 274 -1.55 20.62 -2.14
N LEU A 275 -2.65 21.32 -1.95
CA LEU A 275 -2.73 22.62 -1.32
C LEU A 275 -3.21 22.58 0.13
N GLU A 276 -2.82 23.58 0.93
CA GLU A 276 -3.36 23.80 2.28
C GLU A 276 -4.88 24.05 2.23
N GLU A 277 -5.36 24.70 1.17
CA GLU A 277 -6.77 25.01 0.93
C GLU A 277 -7.63 23.76 0.72
N GLU A 278 -7.08 22.68 0.16
CA GLU A 278 -7.77 21.40 0.03
C GLU A 278 -8.12 20.82 1.40
N VAL A 279 -7.26 21.03 2.40
CA VAL A 279 -7.53 20.60 3.79
C VAL A 279 -8.74 21.33 4.36
N ARG A 280 -8.77 22.66 4.22
CA ARG A 280 -9.90 23.48 4.70
C ARG A 280 -11.19 23.12 3.96
N TYR A 281 -11.11 22.97 2.64
CA TYR A 281 -12.26 22.60 1.82
C TYR A 281 -12.81 21.24 2.24
N ALA A 282 -11.94 20.24 2.44
CA ALA A 282 -12.33 18.89 2.83
C ALA A 282 -13.01 18.85 4.21
N VAL A 283 -12.52 19.64 5.18
CA VAL A 283 -13.16 19.75 6.51
C VAL A 283 -14.54 20.38 6.39
N ARG A 284 -14.67 21.48 5.64
CA ARG A 284 -15.92 22.26 5.55
C ARG A 284 -16.99 21.61 4.66
N ASN A 285 -16.60 20.91 3.60
CA ASN A 285 -17.51 20.48 2.54
C ASN A 285 -17.51 18.97 2.27
N GLU A 286 -16.52 18.23 2.80
CA GLU A 286 -16.35 16.80 2.48
C GLU A 286 -16.26 15.92 3.72
N TYR A 287 -16.70 16.42 4.88
CA TYR A 287 -16.76 15.67 6.14
C TYR A 287 -15.42 15.09 6.62
N ALA A 288 -14.29 15.71 6.29
CA ALA A 288 -13.01 15.29 6.83
C ALA A 288 -12.91 15.64 8.32
N VAL A 289 -12.70 14.63 9.17
CA VAL A 289 -12.65 14.78 10.64
C VAL A 289 -11.39 14.16 11.25
N THR A 290 -10.56 13.48 10.45
CA THR A 290 -9.25 12.96 10.85
C THR A 290 -8.17 13.32 9.82
N PRO A 291 -6.88 13.43 10.19
CA PRO A 291 -5.83 13.71 9.21
C PRO A 291 -5.70 12.63 8.13
N ILE A 292 -6.05 11.38 8.46
CA ILE A 292 -6.08 10.26 7.50
C ILE A 292 -7.10 10.53 6.37
N ASP A 293 -8.21 11.21 6.66
CA ASP A 293 -9.16 11.62 5.60
C ASP A 293 -8.47 12.48 4.55
N ILE A 294 -7.56 13.35 4.97
CA ILE A 294 -6.82 14.24 4.09
C ILE A 294 -5.73 13.49 3.32
N ILE A 295 -4.78 12.88 4.03
CA ILE A 295 -3.57 12.31 3.40
C ILE A 295 -3.86 11.05 2.58
N ALA A 296 -4.89 10.29 2.92
CA ALA A 296 -5.22 9.05 2.21
C ALA A 296 -6.42 9.22 1.26
N ARG A 297 -7.52 9.81 1.72
CA ARG A 297 -8.80 9.74 0.98
C ARG A 297 -9.06 10.95 0.09
N ARG A 298 -8.63 12.16 0.46
CA ARG A 298 -8.86 13.38 -0.35
C ARG A 298 -7.69 13.70 -1.29
N THR A 299 -6.46 13.63 -0.81
CA THR A 299 -5.26 13.92 -1.62
C THR A 299 -4.59 12.66 -2.18
N ARG A 300 -4.80 11.49 -1.55
CA ARG A 300 -4.14 10.19 -1.87
C ARG A 300 -2.62 10.20 -1.70
N LEU A 301 -2.05 11.21 -1.05
CA LEU A 301 -0.60 11.32 -0.82
C LEU A 301 -0.02 10.07 -0.14
N SER A 302 -0.74 9.42 0.77
CA SER A 302 -0.26 8.20 1.44
C SER A 302 -0.12 7.01 0.50
N PHE A 303 -0.92 6.97 -0.57
CA PHE A 303 -0.80 5.97 -1.62
C PHE A 303 0.33 6.29 -2.59
N LEU A 304 0.78 7.55 -2.68
CA LEU A 304 1.87 7.95 -3.56
C LEU A 304 3.23 7.89 -2.86
N ASN A 305 3.28 8.35 -1.61
CA ASN A 305 4.51 8.46 -0.84
C ASN A 305 4.20 8.54 0.67
N ALA A 306 4.50 7.46 1.39
CA ALA A 306 4.26 7.37 2.82
C ALA A 306 5.15 8.32 3.63
N GLN A 307 6.37 8.57 3.16
CA GLN A 307 7.32 9.48 3.81
C GLN A 307 6.88 10.95 3.67
N ALA A 308 6.53 11.38 2.47
CA ALA A 308 5.99 12.72 2.24
C ALA A 308 4.69 12.94 3.03
N SER A 309 3.84 11.91 3.16
CA SER A 309 2.65 11.96 4.01
C SER A 309 2.99 12.24 5.47
N LEU A 310 4.00 11.56 6.03
CA LEU A 310 4.45 11.80 7.39
C LEU A 310 4.98 13.23 7.57
N GLU A 311 5.67 13.77 6.57
CA GLU A 311 6.24 15.12 6.60
C GLU A 311 5.19 16.23 6.58
N VAL A 312 4.08 16.04 5.84
CA VAL A 312 3.00 17.04 5.78
C VAL A 312 2.03 16.96 6.96
N LEU A 313 1.99 15.83 7.69
CA LEU A 313 1.04 15.60 8.79
C LEU A 313 0.96 16.75 9.80
N PRO A 314 2.08 17.33 10.30
CA PRO A 314 2.00 18.44 11.23
C PRO A 314 1.23 19.64 10.68
N ARG A 315 1.43 19.98 9.40
CA ARG A 315 0.74 21.12 8.78
C ARG A 315 -0.74 20.82 8.56
N VAL A 316 -1.07 19.61 8.11
CA VAL A 316 -2.47 19.14 7.99
C VAL A 316 -3.18 19.23 9.34
N ILE A 317 -2.56 18.72 10.41
CA ILE A 317 -3.11 18.75 11.77
C ILE A 317 -3.31 20.17 12.28
N ASP A 318 -2.38 21.08 11.99
CA ASP A 318 -2.53 22.48 12.40
C ASP A 318 -3.72 23.15 11.73
N ILE A 319 -3.90 22.95 10.41
CA ILE A 319 -5.06 23.48 9.68
C ILE A 319 -6.36 22.85 10.20
N MET A 320 -6.40 21.53 10.36
CA MET A 320 -7.59 20.85 10.87
C MET A 320 -7.93 21.29 12.30
N ALA A 321 -6.93 21.53 13.15
CA ALA A 321 -7.15 22.01 14.50
C ALA A 321 -7.70 23.44 14.55
N GLU A 322 -7.30 24.30 13.61
CA GLU A 322 -7.90 25.62 13.44
C GLU A 322 -9.38 25.51 13.04
N GLU A 323 -9.72 24.60 12.12
CA GLU A 323 -11.10 24.42 11.62
C GLU A 323 -12.01 23.71 12.63
N LEU A 324 -11.48 22.74 13.39
CA LEU A 324 -12.24 21.85 14.28
C LEU A 324 -12.06 22.17 15.78
N GLY A 325 -11.24 23.17 16.11
CA GLY A 325 -11.00 23.60 17.49
C GLY A 325 -10.21 22.59 18.33
N TRP A 326 -9.28 21.84 17.73
CA TRP A 326 -8.52 20.82 18.47
C TRP A 326 -7.49 21.43 19.43
N ASN A 327 -7.45 20.88 20.64
CA ASN A 327 -6.41 21.20 21.63
C ASN A 327 -5.10 20.44 21.37
N HIS A 328 -4.06 20.74 22.14
CA HIS A 328 -2.74 20.11 22.00
C HIS A 328 -2.78 18.58 22.15
N VAL A 329 -3.57 18.05 23.08
CA VAL A 329 -3.67 16.60 23.31
C VAL A 329 -4.27 15.91 22.08
N GLN A 330 -5.34 16.48 21.52
CA GLN A 330 -5.95 15.97 20.29
C GLN A 330 -4.98 16.00 19.10
N LYS A 331 -4.18 17.06 18.96
CA LYS A 331 -3.15 17.15 17.91
C LYS A 331 -2.15 16.00 17.99
N GLU A 332 -1.64 15.70 19.19
CA GLU A 332 -0.69 14.59 19.41
C GLU A 332 -1.36 13.24 19.15
N THR A 333 -2.57 13.00 19.68
CA THR A 333 -3.30 11.74 19.44
C THR A 333 -3.57 11.49 17.96
N TYR A 334 -4.02 12.51 17.22
CA TYR A 334 -4.25 12.37 15.78
C TYR A 334 -2.96 12.22 14.98
N PHE A 335 -1.84 12.80 15.44
CA PHE A 335 -0.54 12.57 14.83
C PHE A 335 -0.11 11.10 15.00
N GLU A 336 -0.17 10.58 16.23
CA GLU A 336 0.19 9.19 16.54
C GLU A 336 -0.65 8.20 15.74
N SER A 337 -1.99 8.34 15.76
CA SER A 337 -2.87 7.44 15.01
C SER A 337 -2.63 7.50 13.50
N SER A 338 -2.32 8.68 12.96
CA SER A 338 -2.05 8.86 11.53
C SER A 338 -0.68 8.30 11.13
N ARG A 339 0.33 8.45 11.98
CA ARG A 339 1.66 7.84 11.80
C ARG A 339 1.55 6.32 11.84
N ASP A 340 0.77 5.77 12.75
CA ASP A 340 0.59 4.32 12.87
C ASP A 340 -0.20 3.78 11.66
N PHE A 341 -1.20 4.51 11.16
CA PHE A 341 -1.87 4.21 9.89
C PHE A 341 -0.88 4.14 8.73
N LEU A 342 0.13 5.02 8.67
CA LEU A 342 1.13 5.01 7.59
C LEU A 342 1.97 3.72 7.53
N LEU A 343 2.00 2.90 8.59
CA LEU A 343 2.56 1.54 8.52
C LEU A 343 1.83 0.67 7.49
N SER A 344 0.51 0.81 7.39
CA SER A 344 -0.31 0.13 6.36
C SER A 344 -0.08 0.68 4.95
N MET A 345 0.61 1.83 4.85
CA MET A 345 1.01 2.48 3.62
C MET A 345 2.51 2.27 3.31
N GLY A 346 3.18 1.38 4.03
CA GLY A 346 4.56 0.97 3.77
C GLY A 346 5.62 1.84 4.45
N LEU A 347 5.22 2.71 5.40
CA LEU A 347 6.17 3.45 6.23
C LEU A 347 7.04 2.48 7.04
N PRO A 348 8.38 2.62 7.04
CA PRO A 348 9.25 1.77 7.84
C PRO A 348 8.97 1.88 9.35
N ARG A 349 8.99 0.74 10.05
CA ARG A 349 8.84 0.70 11.52
C ARG A 349 9.91 1.52 12.25
N SER A 350 11.09 1.71 11.65
CA SER A 350 12.14 2.58 12.20
C SER A 350 11.73 4.05 12.33
N LYS A 351 10.59 4.47 11.77
CA LYS A 351 10.09 5.85 11.81
C LYS A 351 8.89 6.04 12.74
N THR A 352 8.42 4.99 13.42
CA THR A 352 7.26 5.08 14.32
C THR A 352 7.59 5.74 15.66
N TRP A 353 8.86 5.87 16.04
CA TRP A 353 9.24 6.56 17.28
C TRP A 353 9.14 8.08 17.19
N LEU A 354 9.00 8.64 15.98
CA LEU A 354 8.96 10.09 15.76
C LEU A 354 7.70 10.69 16.38
N SER A 355 7.88 11.77 17.15
CA SER A 355 6.79 12.60 17.66
C SER A 355 6.40 13.71 16.67
N LEU A 356 5.25 14.34 16.90
CA LEU A 356 4.81 15.53 16.15
C LEU A 356 5.89 16.63 16.18
N SER A 357 6.53 16.80 17.35
CA SER A 357 7.59 17.79 17.55
C SER A 357 8.86 17.47 16.76
N ASP A 358 9.20 16.19 16.60
CA ASP A 358 10.38 15.74 15.87
C ASP A 358 10.24 16.01 14.37
N VAL A 359 9.06 15.70 13.81
CA VAL A 359 8.76 15.98 12.41
C VAL A 359 8.77 17.47 12.13
N ARG A 360 8.19 18.30 13.03
CA ARG A 360 8.23 19.77 12.92
C ARG A 360 9.64 20.33 12.89
N ARG A 361 10.57 19.75 13.66
CA ARG A 361 12.00 20.13 13.67
C ARG A 361 12.75 19.69 12.42
N GLY A 362 12.09 18.97 11.51
CA GLY A 362 12.69 18.50 10.27
C GLY A 362 13.63 17.31 10.46
N LEU A 363 13.45 16.50 11.52
CA LEU A 363 14.27 15.31 11.73
C LEU A 363 14.12 14.28 10.60
N LEU A 364 13.01 14.30 9.86
CA LEU A 364 12.80 13.51 8.65
C LEU A 364 13.58 14.02 7.43
N LYS A 365 13.83 15.33 7.33
CA LYS A 365 14.55 15.94 6.21
C LYS A 365 16.05 15.66 6.24
N LYS A 366 16.55 15.13 7.36
CA LYS A 366 17.91 14.62 7.49
C LYS A 366 17.82 13.11 7.35
N GLN A 367 18.17 12.57 6.18
CA GLN A 367 18.52 11.15 6.10
C GLN A 367 19.53 10.86 7.21
N THR A 368 19.27 9.84 8.03
CA THR A 368 20.35 9.31 8.86
C THR A 368 21.46 8.87 7.90
N ARG A 369 22.72 9.06 8.30
CA ARG A 369 23.87 8.70 7.48
C ARG A 369 23.79 7.23 7.02
N ASP A 370 23.17 6.39 7.85
CA ASP A 370 22.94 4.97 7.60
C ASP A 370 21.84 4.73 6.56
N GLU A 371 20.69 5.44 6.60
CA GLU A 371 19.65 5.36 5.56
C GLU A 371 20.16 5.88 4.21
N GLY A 372 20.94 6.97 4.19
CA GLY A 372 21.54 7.50 2.96
C GLY A 372 22.60 6.56 2.34
N GLN A 373 23.29 5.76 3.16
CA GLN A 373 24.22 4.73 2.69
C GLN A 373 23.51 3.46 2.20
N ILE A 374 22.34 3.13 2.75
CA ILE A 374 21.53 1.96 2.35
C ILE A 374 20.77 2.24 1.04
N PHE A 375 20.34 3.49 0.80
CA PHE A 375 19.43 3.81 -0.31
C PHE A 375 20.05 4.67 -1.43
N SER A 376 21.20 5.31 -1.24
CA SER A 376 21.84 6.08 -2.32
C SER A 376 22.72 5.20 -3.22
N ARG A 377 22.83 5.57 -4.50
CA ARG A 377 23.76 4.97 -5.48
C ARG A 377 25.24 5.20 -5.15
N ALA A 378 25.58 6.02 -4.15
CA ALA A 378 26.92 5.99 -3.58
C ALA A 378 27.03 4.74 -2.71
N MET A 379 27.05 3.56 -3.36
CA MET A 379 27.39 2.27 -2.73
C MET A 379 28.65 2.40 -1.89
N PHE A 380 29.53 3.33 -2.28
CA PHE A 380 30.74 3.70 -1.59
C PHE A 380 30.86 5.23 -1.51
N SER A 381 31.15 5.75 -0.33
CA SER A 381 31.65 7.11 -0.15
C SER A 381 33.00 7.30 -0.87
N PRO A 382 33.45 8.54 -1.15
CA PRO A 382 34.78 8.76 -1.74
C PRO A 382 35.93 8.11 -0.95
N LYS A 383 35.79 7.99 0.38
CA LYS A 383 36.76 7.28 1.23
C LYS A 383 36.73 5.77 1.01
N GLU A 384 35.54 5.18 0.91
CA GLU A 384 35.37 3.75 0.62
C GLU A 384 35.83 3.41 -0.79
N LEU A 385 35.58 4.27 -1.80
CA LEU A 385 36.11 4.09 -3.15
C LEU A 385 37.64 4.09 -3.16
N ASN A 386 38.27 4.99 -2.39
CA ASN A 386 39.73 5.00 -2.26
C ASN A 386 40.25 3.74 -1.55
N GLN A 387 39.50 3.23 -0.56
CA GLN A 387 39.85 1.99 0.13
C GLN A 387 39.70 0.77 -0.80
N LEU A 388 38.63 0.69 -1.58
CA LEU A 388 38.41 -0.37 -2.58
C LEU A 388 39.45 -0.35 -3.68
N ARG A 389 39.83 0.84 -4.18
CA ARG A 389 40.93 0.99 -5.14
C ARG A 389 42.25 0.51 -4.57
N LYS A 390 42.51 0.82 -3.30
CA LYS A 390 43.72 0.39 -2.61
C LYS A 390 43.72 -1.13 -2.40
N GLU A 391 42.62 -1.70 -1.93
CA GLU A 391 42.50 -3.14 -1.71
C GLU A 391 42.63 -3.92 -3.02
N PHE A 392 42.00 -3.46 -4.10
CA PHE A 392 42.16 -4.06 -5.43
C PHE A 392 43.62 -4.01 -5.91
N ALA A 393 44.30 -2.86 -5.76
CA ALA A 393 45.70 -2.71 -6.14
C ALA A 393 46.68 -3.52 -5.26
N ASP A 394 46.39 -3.66 -3.97
CA ASP A 394 47.18 -4.47 -3.05
C ASP A 394 46.99 -5.98 -3.33
N THR A 395 45.87 -6.34 -3.96
CA THR A 395 45.49 -7.71 -4.32
C THR A 395 46.01 -8.10 -5.72
N ASP A 396 46.00 -7.16 -6.68
CA ASP A 396 46.61 -7.25 -8.01
C ASP A 396 48.16 -7.18 -7.91
N SER A 397 48.76 -8.26 -7.43
CA SER A 397 50.21 -8.33 -7.15
C SER A 397 51.08 -8.26 -8.42
N ASN A 398 50.52 -8.56 -9.59
CA ASN A 398 51.16 -8.54 -10.91
C ASN A 398 50.92 -7.23 -11.67
N GLY A 399 50.01 -6.38 -11.20
CA GLY A 399 49.73 -5.05 -11.76
C GLY A 399 49.14 -5.08 -13.16
N ASP A 400 48.44 -6.17 -13.53
CA ASP A 400 47.83 -6.31 -14.85
C ASP A 400 46.39 -5.78 -14.90
N GLY A 401 45.89 -5.26 -13.78
CA GLY A 401 44.55 -4.70 -13.64
C GLY A 401 43.47 -5.76 -13.40
N MET A 402 43.85 -7.01 -13.10
CA MET A 402 42.95 -8.14 -12.91
C MET A 402 43.25 -8.89 -11.61
N ILE A 403 42.22 -9.45 -10.97
CA ILE A 403 42.39 -10.33 -9.80
C ILE A 403 41.70 -11.68 -10.01
N SER A 404 42.20 -12.72 -9.32
CA SER A 404 41.59 -14.06 -9.34
C SER A 404 40.40 -14.15 -8.36
N PRO A 405 39.48 -15.11 -8.54
CA PRO A 405 38.39 -15.36 -7.58
C PRO A 405 38.87 -15.67 -6.15
N ASP A 406 40.01 -16.34 -5.99
CA ASP A 406 40.60 -16.64 -4.67
C ASP A 406 41.14 -15.38 -3.98
N ASP A 407 41.61 -14.41 -4.76
CA ASP A 407 42.12 -13.14 -4.26
C ASP A 407 41.00 -12.14 -3.97
N LEU A 408 39.91 -12.21 -4.74
CA LEU A 408 38.65 -11.53 -4.43
C LEU A 408 38.10 -11.95 -3.06
N GLU A 409 38.11 -13.25 -2.72
CA GLU A 409 37.62 -13.72 -1.41
C GLU A 409 38.42 -13.11 -0.25
N LYS A 410 39.73 -12.91 -0.44
CA LYS A 410 40.60 -12.26 0.55
C LYS A 410 40.30 -10.77 0.66
N ALA A 411 40.19 -10.07 -0.48
CA ALA A 411 39.87 -8.65 -0.52
C ALA A 411 38.52 -8.34 0.15
N LEU A 412 37.48 -9.14 -0.12
CA LEU A 412 36.16 -8.98 0.51
C LEU A 412 36.20 -9.21 2.04
N LYS A 413 37.05 -10.13 2.53
CA LYS A 413 37.25 -10.32 3.98
C LYS A 413 37.91 -9.13 4.65
N HIS A 414 38.94 -8.54 4.02
CA HIS A 414 39.61 -7.34 4.54
C HIS A 414 38.72 -6.10 4.56
N LEU A 415 37.75 -6.04 3.63
CA LEU A 415 36.73 -4.99 3.58
C LEU A 415 35.58 -5.18 4.57
N ASN A 416 35.68 -6.15 5.50
CA ASN A 416 34.64 -6.54 6.46
C ASN A 416 33.34 -7.08 5.83
N TYR A 417 33.39 -7.59 4.59
CA TYR A 417 32.29 -8.32 3.96
C TYR A 417 32.36 -9.84 4.19
N GLY A 418 33.27 -10.31 5.07
CA GLY A 418 33.45 -11.74 5.38
C GLY A 418 32.26 -12.46 6.02
N ASN A 419 31.16 -11.75 6.30
CA ASN A 419 29.91 -12.31 6.80
C ASN A 419 29.01 -12.87 5.67
N VAL A 420 29.42 -12.70 4.42
CA VAL A 420 28.73 -13.24 3.24
C VAL A 420 29.10 -14.72 3.07
N PRO A 421 28.14 -15.65 2.97
CA PRO A 421 28.42 -17.07 2.80
C PRO A 421 29.25 -17.34 1.54
N LYS A 422 30.17 -18.32 1.61
CA LYS A 422 31.07 -18.64 0.50
C LYS A 422 30.33 -18.97 -0.81
N GLY A 423 29.25 -19.75 -0.74
CA GLY A 423 28.42 -20.05 -1.92
C GLY A 423 27.70 -18.81 -2.51
N THR A 424 27.46 -17.77 -1.70
CA THR A 424 26.92 -16.50 -2.20
C THR A 424 28.00 -15.72 -2.96
N VAL A 425 29.25 -15.70 -2.47
CA VAL A 425 30.37 -15.07 -3.19
C VAL A 425 30.59 -15.76 -4.54
N GLU A 426 30.55 -17.09 -4.59
CA GLU A 426 30.68 -17.87 -5.84
C GLU A 426 29.53 -17.56 -6.84
N THR A 427 28.31 -17.38 -6.33
CA THR A 427 27.15 -16.98 -7.14
C THR A 427 27.30 -15.55 -7.68
N LEU A 428 27.73 -14.60 -6.83
CA LEU A 428 27.94 -13.20 -7.21
C LEU A 428 29.05 -13.07 -8.28
N VAL A 429 30.10 -13.89 -8.19
CA VAL A 429 31.16 -13.96 -9.20
C VAL A 429 30.63 -14.50 -10.52
N SER A 430 29.70 -15.47 -10.50
CA SER A 430 29.07 -16.00 -11.72
C SER A 430 28.04 -15.07 -12.36
N GLU A 431 27.41 -14.20 -11.57
CA GLU A 431 26.39 -13.24 -12.01
C GLU A 431 27.00 -11.93 -12.53
N ALA A 432 28.18 -11.54 -12.02
CA ALA A 432 28.96 -10.46 -12.60
C ALA A 432 29.31 -10.84 -14.05
N GLN A 433 28.92 -10.00 -15.01
CA GLN A 433 29.21 -10.20 -16.44
C GLN A 433 30.71 -9.99 -16.67
N LEU A 434 31.51 -11.00 -16.31
CA LEU A 434 32.96 -10.95 -16.43
C LEU A 434 33.34 -10.63 -17.87
N ASN A 435 34.04 -9.51 -18.06
CA ASN A 435 34.53 -9.09 -19.38
C ASN A 435 35.48 -10.15 -19.98
N GLN A 436 36.11 -10.98 -19.14
CA GLN A 436 36.88 -12.16 -19.52
C GLN A 436 36.56 -13.35 -18.61
N PRO A 437 36.41 -14.59 -19.14
CA PRO A 437 36.08 -15.74 -18.31
C PRO A 437 37.17 -16.04 -17.27
N GLY A 438 36.82 -15.92 -15.99
CA GLY A 438 37.68 -16.34 -14.86
C GLY A 438 38.62 -15.26 -14.29
N LEU A 439 38.57 -14.02 -14.77
CA LEU A 439 39.34 -12.88 -14.25
C LEU A 439 38.41 -11.71 -13.93
N ILE A 440 38.71 -10.97 -12.86
CA ILE A 440 37.86 -9.90 -12.32
C ILE A 440 38.59 -8.58 -12.48
N ASP A 441 38.05 -7.67 -13.29
CA ASP A 441 38.58 -6.31 -13.41
C ASP A 441 38.06 -5.39 -12.28
N PHE A 442 38.52 -4.15 -12.22
CA PHE A 442 38.10 -3.23 -11.15
C PHE A 442 36.60 -2.88 -11.21
N SER A 443 35.98 -2.90 -12.39
CA SER A 443 34.54 -2.66 -12.53
C SER A 443 33.76 -3.85 -11.98
N ASP A 444 34.15 -5.07 -12.37
CA ASP A 444 33.58 -6.32 -11.87
C ASP A 444 33.76 -6.44 -10.34
N PHE A 445 34.93 -6.05 -9.83
CA PHE A 445 35.20 -5.98 -8.40
C PHE A 445 34.27 -5.01 -7.67
N LEU A 446 33.97 -3.85 -8.25
CA LEU A 446 33.03 -2.90 -7.67
C LEU A 446 31.60 -3.44 -7.65
N ASP A 447 31.16 -4.13 -8.70
CA ASP A 447 29.84 -4.75 -8.74
C ASP A 447 29.70 -5.89 -7.73
N ILE A 448 30.73 -6.72 -7.59
CA ILE A 448 30.76 -7.81 -6.60
C ILE A 448 30.85 -7.26 -5.17
N ALA A 449 31.70 -6.25 -4.92
CA ALA A 449 31.78 -5.58 -3.62
C ALA A 449 30.47 -4.86 -3.27
N SER A 450 29.79 -4.31 -4.26
CA SER A 450 28.48 -3.67 -4.13
C SER A 450 27.42 -4.70 -3.71
N ALA A 451 27.35 -5.85 -4.37
CA ALA A 451 26.42 -6.91 -4.03
C ALA A 451 26.75 -7.58 -2.68
N ALA A 452 28.04 -7.79 -2.38
CA ALA A 452 28.48 -8.29 -1.08
C ALA A 452 28.14 -7.32 0.06
N LYS A 453 28.27 -6.00 -0.16
CA LYS A 453 27.85 -4.96 0.78
C LYS A 453 26.34 -5.00 1.00
N GLU A 454 25.55 -5.16 -0.05
CA GLU A 454 24.09 -5.25 0.01
C GLU A 454 23.60 -6.50 0.76
N VAL A 455 24.22 -7.66 0.52
CA VAL A 455 23.95 -8.90 1.27
C VAL A 455 24.39 -8.77 2.73
N SER A 456 25.55 -8.17 2.99
CA SER A 456 26.03 -7.92 4.36
C SER A 456 25.10 -6.97 5.13
N LEU A 457 24.61 -5.91 4.48
CA LEU A 457 23.61 -4.99 5.02
C LEU A 457 22.28 -5.70 5.26
N SER A 458 21.82 -6.53 4.32
CA SER A 458 20.58 -7.30 4.45
C SER A 458 20.65 -8.31 5.61
N ASN A 459 21.77 -9.02 5.77
CA ASN A 459 22.00 -9.92 6.90
C ASN A 459 22.08 -9.16 8.23
N THR A 460 22.68 -7.97 8.23
CA THR A 460 22.73 -7.09 9.40
C THR A 460 21.33 -6.59 9.76
N LEU A 461 20.54 -6.17 8.76
CA LEU A 461 19.16 -5.75 8.92
C LEU A 461 18.28 -6.89 9.46
N GLN A 462 18.40 -8.10 8.91
CA GLN A 462 17.71 -9.29 9.42
C GLN A 462 18.06 -9.57 10.88
N ARG A 463 19.34 -9.42 11.28
CA ARG A 463 19.77 -9.56 12.68
C ARG A 463 19.18 -8.47 13.58
N PHE A 464 19.12 -7.23 13.12
CA PHE A 464 18.44 -6.15 13.85
C PHE A 464 16.94 -6.45 14.02
N LEU A 465 16.27 -6.86 12.94
CA LEU A 465 14.84 -7.20 12.96
C LEU A 465 14.53 -8.45 13.83
N SER A 466 15.47 -9.40 13.93
CA SER A 466 15.33 -10.58 14.78
C SER A 466 15.76 -10.34 16.24
N ALA A 467 16.65 -9.40 16.52
CA ALA A 467 16.96 -8.97 17.89
C ALA A 467 15.75 -8.30 18.58
N ASP A 468 14.97 -7.50 17.84
CA ASP A 468 13.71 -6.92 18.34
C ASP A 468 12.67 -8.00 18.67
N SER A 469 12.67 -9.12 17.95
CA SER A 469 11.77 -10.25 18.26
C SER A 469 12.12 -10.99 19.56
N GLN A 470 13.39 -10.95 20.00
CA GLN A 470 13.82 -11.57 21.26
C GLN A 470 13.60 -10.66 22.48
N GLN A 471 13.58 -9.33 22.30
CA GLN A 471 13.18 -8.40 23.36
C GLN A 471 11.67 -8.41 23.64
N ALA A 472 10.83 -8.74 22.65
CA ALA A 472 9.40 -8.96 22.87
C ALA A 472 9.10 -10.24 23.66
N GLY A 473 9.92 -11.31 23.52
CA GLY A 473 9.71 -12.60 24.18
C GLY A 473 10.25 -12.69 25.63
N SER A 474 10.96 -11.68 26.12
CA SER A 474 11.56 -11.67 27.47
C SER A 474 10.75 -10.90 28.52
N ILE A 475 9.62 -10.30 28.13
CA ILE A 475 8.73 -9.55 29.03
C ILE A 475 7.60 -10.44 29.61
N GLU A 476 7.35 -11.64 29.06
CA GLU A 476 6.26 -12.54 29.53
C GLU A 476 6.68 -13.60 30.57
N SER A 477 7.94 -13.67 31.01
CA SER A 477 8.42 -14.73 31.92
C SER A 477 8.67 -14.31 33.37
N GLN A 478 8.10 -13.18 33.83
CA GLN A 478 8.14 -12.79 35.24
C GLN A 478 6.76 -12.34 35.76
N GLN A 479 5.78 -13.23 35.78
CA GLN A 479 4.68 -13.20 36.76
C GLN A 479 3.83 -14.47 36.63
N GLN A 480 4.17 -15.50 37.41
CA GLN A 480 3.23 -16.37 38.14
C GLN A 480 4.02 -17.46 38.86
N GLN A 481 4.03 -17.38 40.19
CA GLN A 481 4.50 -18.44 41.08
C GLN A 481 3.29 -19.15 41.70
N GLN A 482 3.40 -20.48 41.74
CA GLN A 482 2.73 -21.49 42.58
C GLN A 482 1.37 -22.06 42.13
N PRO A 483 1.05 -23.32 42.51
CA PRO A 483 1.90 -24.51 42.53
C PRO A 483 1.21 -25.76 41.90
N ASP A 484 2.03 -26.71 41.45
CA ASP A 484 1.66 -28.08 41.03
C ASP A 484 0.90 -28.88 42.12
N PRO A 485 0.07 -29.90 41.79
CA PRO A 485 0.66 -31.22 41.53
C PRO A 485 -0.09 -32.25 40.62
N VAL A 486 0.72 -33.24 40.20
CA VAL A 486 0.44 -34.67 39.89
C VAL A 486 0.12 -35.11 38.44
N GLY A 487 1.14 -35.68 37.79
CA GLY A 487 1.11 -37.08 37.34
C GLY A 487 0.89 -37.40 35.83
N PRO A 488 1.42 -38.54 35.32
CA PRO A 488 2.10 -38.59 34.03
C PRO A 488 1.50 -39.58 33.02
N PHE A 489 1.53 -39.31 31.70
CA PHE A 489 1.49 -40.37 30.67
C PHE A 489 2.13 -39.97 29.32
N ALA A 490 3.29 -40.59 29.07
CA ALA A 490 3.69 -41.38 27.89
C ALA A 490 3.52 -40.88 26.42
N LYS A 491 4.70 -40.77 25.78
CA LYS A 491 5.19 -41.45 24.55
C LYS A 491 4.54 -41.24 23.16
N GLU A 492 5.43 -40.79 22.26
CA GLU A 492 5.79 -41.36 20.93
C GLU A 492 4.67 -41.85 19.99
N SER A 493 4.60 -41.29 18.78
CA SER A 493 5.14 -41.98 17.59
C SER A 493 4.94 -41.19 16.28
N SER A 494 5.94 -41.39 15.43
CA SER A 494 6.15 -41.01 14.05
C SER A 494 5.06 -41.43 13.05
N GLY A 495 4.94 -40.71 11.93
CA GLY A 495 4.30 -41.21 10.73
C GLY A 495 4.39 -40.24 9.55
N LYS A 496 5.37 -40.47 8.67
CA LYS A 496 5.47 -39.88 7.33
C LYS A 496 4.26 -40.29 6.50
N GLU A 497 3.73 -39.38 5.67
CA GLU A 497 3.23 -39.72 4.33
C GLU A 497 3.03 -38.44 3.50
N SER A 498 4.03 -38.20 2.66
CA SER A 498 4.02 -37.30 1.51
C SER A 498 4.05 -38.18 0.26
N GLU A 499 3.41 -37.71 -0.81
CA GLU A 499 3.25 -38.32 -2.14
C GLU A 499 2.00 -39.19 -2.35
N GLN A 500 0.92 -38.56 -2.83
CA GLN A 500 0.25 -38.91 -4.09
C GLN A 500 -1.04 -38.07 -4.23
N ILE A 501 -1.18 -37.36 -5.34
CA ILE A 501 -2.36 -37.22 -6.23
C ILE A 501 -2.12 -36.00 -7.14
N LEU A 502 -1.30 -36.21 -8.17
CA LEU A 502 -1.32 -35.44 -9.41
C LEU A 502 -1.83 -36.39 -10.49
N ARG A 503 -3.10 -36.23 -10.87
CA ARG A 503 -3.72 -36.73 -12.11
C ARG A 503 -5.20 -36.41 -12.05
N LEU A 504 -5.62 -35.24 -12.53
CA LEU A 504 -7.02 -35.00 -12.92
C LEU A 504 -7.27 -33.69 -13.69
N PHE A 505 -6.39 -33.30 -14.63
CA PHE A 505 -6.81 -32.35 -15.67
C PHE A 505 -6.16 -32.73 -17.00
N GLY A 506 -6.82 -33.62 -17.73
CA GLY A 506 -6.58 -33.79 -19.15
C GLY A 506 -7.31 -32.71 -19.91
N VAL A 507 -6.57 -31.84 -20.59
CA VAL A 507 -7.03 -31.10 -21.77
C VAL A 507 -5.85 -31.00 -22.74
N ASP A 508 -6.05 -31.56 -23.93
CA ASP A 508 -5.14 -31.54 -25.06
C ASP A 508 -5.08 -30.17 -25.76
N GLN A 509 -3.88 -29.84 -26.23
CA GLN A 509 -3.52 -29.01 -27.39
C GLN A 509 -4.23 -27.67 -27.65
N PHE A 510 -3.49 -26.57 -27.46
CA PHE A 510 -3.51 -25.43 -28.40
C PHE A 510 -2.10 -24.83 -28.55
N GLN A 511 -1.63 -24.72 -29.80
CA GLN A 511 -0.36 -24.08 -30.17
C GLN A 511 -0.49 -22.55 -30.26
N LEU A 512 0.45 -21.87 -29.58
CA LEU A 512 1.13 -20.60 -29.89
C LEU A 512 0.38 -19.50 -30.69
N LYS A 513 0.30 -18.31 -30.07
CA LYS A 513 0.82 -17.07 -30.66
C LYS A 513 1.09 -16.02 -29.58
N ASP A 514 2.37 -15.65 -29.46
CA ASP A 514 2.86 -14.50 -28.70
C ASP A 514 2.16 -13.21 -29.16
N GLN A 515 1.42 -12.56 -28.26
CA GLN A 515 1.10 -11.13 -28.37
C GLN A 515 1.04 -10.50 -26.98
N VAL A 516 2.08 -9.76 -26.63
CA VAL A 516 1.98 -8.70 -25.61
C VAL A 516 0.99 -7.66 -26.15
N VAL A 517 -0.18 -7.56 -25.53
CA VAL A 517 -1.21 -6.61 -25.93
C VAL A 517 -0.93 -5.26 -25.26
N VAL A 518 -0.26 -4.36 -25.99
CA VAL A 518 -0.08 -2.97 -25.57
C VAL A 518 -1.37 -2.19 -25.87
N HIS A 519 -2.17 -1.91 -24.85
CA HIS A 519 -3.29 -0.98 -24.99
C HIS A 519 -2.84 0.46 -24.74
N LYS A 520 -2.96 1.31 -25.76
CA LYS A 520 -2.85 2.76 -25.64
C LYS A 520 -4.09 3.27 -24.88
N VAL A 521 -3.92 3.62 -23.61
CA VAL A 521 -4.97 4.30 -22.85
C VAL A 521 -5.04 5.75 -23.37
N LEU A 522 -6.16 6.11 -24.01
CA LEU A 522 -6.41 7.44 -24.59
C LEU A 522 -6.87 8.46 -23.55
#